data_AF-F2S288-F1
#
_entry.id   AF-F2S288-F1
#
_cell.length_a   1.000
_cell.length_b   1.000
_cell.length_c   1.000
_cell.angle_alpha   90.00
_cell.angle_beta   90.00
_cell.angle_gamma   90.00
#
_symmetry.space_group_name_H-M   'P 1'
#
loop_
_entity.id
_entity.type
_entity.pdbx_description
1 polymer ?
#
loop_
_entity_poly.entity_id
_entity_poly.type
_entity_poly.pdbx_seq_one_letter_code
_entity_poly.pdbx_strand_id
1 'polypeptide(L)'
;MDSDYNAKFAIHEAAREGKNLVVESLLNANPKLAYLKDGDERLPIHWAVAYNRPPIIELLISMKGFDPDVTDASGWTPLMIAASLKDGEGDAIVDQLLRKDADVNMKTSTGQNAIHFATSKNNISTVRKLLENKCSARVKDKRGQLPLHRAAAVGSVPLVKLLIEEGKSPLNATDVDGLTALHHAISEGHGEAALTLLRAGAEADKRDSNGQLAIELSPDSKVRKYILETAEREGIELP
;
A
#
# COMPACT_ATOMS: atom_id res chain seq x y z
N MET A 1 -10.59 5.64 -32.15
CA MET A 1 -10.00 4.43 -31.59
C MET A 1 -10.44 3.27 -32.46
N ASP A 2 -9.49 2.45 -32.92
CA ASP A 2 -9.76 1.36 -33.86
C ASP A 2 -10.72 0.32 -33.28
N SER A 3 -11.74 -0.07 -34.04
CA SER A 3 -12.71 -1.11 -33.64
C SER A 3 -12.03 -2.46 -33.35
N ASP A 4 -10.89 -2.70 -33.99
CA ASP A 4 -10.09 -3.93 -33.85
C ASP A 4 -9.33 -3.98 -32.51
N TYR A 5 -8.94 -2.82 -31.97
CA TYR A 5 -8.31 -2.72 -30.65
C TYR A 5 -9.31 -3.07 -29.53
N ASN A 6 -10.53 -2.53 -29.61
CA ASN A 6 -11.58 -2.82 -28.64
C ASN A 6 -12.03 -4.28 -28.70
N ALA A 7 -12.07 -4.88 -29.90
CA ALA A 7 -12.36 -6.30 -30.04
C ALA A 7 -11.28 -7.19 -29.41
N LYS A 8 -10.00 -6.83 -29.58
CA LYS A 8 -8.86 -7.60 -29.05
C LYS A 8 -8.84 -7.67 -27.53
N PHE A 9 -9.20 -6.60 -26.83
CA PHE A 9 -9.16 -6.50 -25.37
C PHE A 9 -10.56 -6.43 -24.73
N ALA A 10 -11.57 -6.96 -25.41
CA ALA A 10 -12.96 -6.95 -24.94
C ALA A 10 -13.12 -7.58 -23.54
N ILE A 11 -12.33 -8.61 -23.21
CA ILE A 11 -12.36 -9.22 -21.88
C ILE A 11 -11.83 -8.28 -20.78
N HIS A 12 -10.83 -7.45 -21.06
CA HIS A 12 -10.32 -6.45 -20.11
C HIS A 12 -11.35 -5.37 -19.84
N GLU A 13 -11.99 -4.85 -20.90
CA GLU A 13 -13.06 -3.86 -20.78
C GLU A 13 -14.27 -4.43 -20.02
N ALA A 14 -14.69 -5.65 -20.36
CA ALA A 14 -15.77 -6.33 -19.66
C ALA A 14 -15.43 -6.58 -18.17
N ALA A 15 -14.18 -6.96 -17.87
CA ALA A 15 -13.70 -7.14 -16.51
C ALA A 15 -13.70 -5.82 -15.72
N ARG A 16 -13.24 -4.72 -16.31
CA ARG A 16 -13.26 -3.37 -15.72
C ARG A 16 -14.69 -2.89 -15.43
N GLU A 17 -15.58 -3.06 -16.39
CA GLU A 17 -16.96 -2.53 -16.34
C GLU A 17 -17.93 -3.41 -15.54
N GLY A 18 -17.52 -4.61 -15.13
CA GLY A 18 -18.39 -5.52 -14.38
C GLY A 18 -19.42 -6.24 -15.26
N LYS A 19 -19.11 -6.46 -16.55
CA LYS A 19 -19.99 -7.15 -17.50
C LYS A 19 -19.90 -8.67 -17.32
N ASN A 20 -20.41 -9.19 -16.21
CA ASN A 20 -20.26 -10.58 -15.78
C ASN A 20 -20.56 -11.61 -16.88
N LEU A 21 -21.73 -11.51 -17.51
CA LEU A 21 -22.15 -12.45 -18.57
C LEU A 21 -21.24 -12.41 -19.81
N VAL A 22 -20.67 -11.24 -20.11
CA VAL A 22 -19.74 -11.08 -21.24
C VAL A 22 -18.42 -11.76 -20.91
N VAL A 23 -17.88 -11.55 -19.70
CA VAL A 23 -16.66 -12.22 -19.25
C VAL A 23 -16.85 -13.74 -19.26
N GLU A 24 -17.95 -14.23 -18.69
CA GLU A 24 -18.28 -15.66 -18.68
C GLU A 24 -18.38 -16.24 -20.09
N SER A 25 -19.11 -15.58 -20.99
CA SER A 25 -19.26 -16.01 -22.39
C SER A 25 -17.92 -16.06 -23.12
N LEU A 26 -17.07 -15.04 -22.93
CA LEU A 26 -15.74 -14.98 -23.55
C LEU A 26 -14.83 -16.10 -23.03
N LEU A 27 -14.83 -16.36 -21.72
CA LEU A 27 -14.03 -17.42 -21.11
C LEU A 27 -14.53 -18.83 -21.49
N ASN A 28 -15.84 -19.02 -21.63
CA ASN A 28 -16.42 -20.27 -22.12
C ASN A 28 -16.03 -20.55 -23.57
N ALA A 29 -16.00 -19.52 -24.41
CA ALA A 29 -15.55 -19.64 -25.80
C ALA A 29 -14.04 -19.88 -25.91
N ASN A 30 -13.24 -19.21 -25.08
CA ASN A 30 -11.79 -19.37 -25.03
C ASN A 30 -11.21 -19.08 -23.63
N PRO A 31 -10.94 -20.11 -22.82
CA PRO A 31 -10.39 -19.93 -21.47
C PRO A 31 -9.02 -19.24 -21.46
N LYS A 32 -8.26 -19.25 -22.56
CA LYS A 32 -6.95 -18.59 -22.63
C LYS A 32 -7.05 -17.06 -22.52
N LEU A 33 -8.23 -16.48 -22.74
CA LEU A 33 -8.45 -15.05 -22.61
C LEU A 33 -8.23 -14.54 -21.17
N ALA A 34 -8.35 -15.41 -20.15
CA ALA A 34 -7.99 -15.06 -18.77
C ALA A 34 -6.51 -14.68 -18.60
N TYR A 35 -5.64 -15.12 -19.52
CA TYR A 35 -4.20 -14.86 -19.52
C TYR A 35 -3.78 -13.85 -20.60
N LEU A 36 -4.75 -13.24 -21.29
CA LEU A 36 -4.46 -12.26 -22.32
C LEU A 36 -3.90 -10.99 -21.67
N LYS A 37 -2.70 -10.59 -22.07
CA LYS A 37 -2.07 -9.33 -21.67
C LYS A 37 -2.53 -8.19 -22.57
N ASP A 38 -2.92 -7.06 -21.99
CA ASP A 38 -3.11 -5.80 -22.71
C ASP A 38 -1.78 -5.05 -22.92
N GLY A 39 -1.85 -3.80 -23.39
CA GLY A 39 -0.67 -2.96 -23.64
C GLY A 39 0.18 -2.65 -22.41
N ASP A 40 -0.39 -2.71 -21.20
CA ASP A 40 0.31 -2.52 -19.92
C ASP A 40 0.70 -3.86 -19.28
N GLU A 41 0.67 -4.94 -20.06
CA GLU A 41 0.79 -6.33 -19.62
C GLU A 41 -0.25 -6.78 -18.59
N ARG A 42 -1.38 -6.07 -18.45
CA ARG A 42 -2.42 -6.45 -17.50
C ARG A 42 -3.27 -7.58 -18.05
N LEU A 43 -3.50 -8.56 -17.18
CA LEU A 43 -4.52 -9.59 -17.34
C LEU A 43 -5.90 -9.06 -16.90
N PRO A 44 -7.01 -9.66 -17.33
CA PRO A 44 -8.37 -9.30 -16.90
C PRO A 44 -8.55 -9.24 -15.37
N ILE A 45 -7.85 -10.08 -14.62
CA ILE A 45 -7.89 -10.07 -13.15
C ILE A 45 -7.43 -8.74 -12.55
N HIS A 46 -6.42 -8.08 -13.13
CA HIS A 46 -5.96 -6.77 -12.64
C HIS A 46 -7.06 -5.71 -12.75
N TRP A 47 -7.80 -5.72 -13.86
CA TRP A 47 -8.94 -4.81 -14.07
C TRP A 47 -10.12 -5.16 -13.16
N ALA A 48 -10.44 -6.44 -13.01
CA ALA A 48 -11.51 -6.89 -12.14
C ALA A 48 -11.24 -6.49 -10.67
N VAL A 49 -10.01 -6.65 -10.20
CA VAL A 49 -9.59 -6.24 -8.84
C VAL A 49 -9.56 -4.72 -8.70
N ALA A 50 -8.96 -3.99 -9.65
CA ALA A 50 -8.84 -2.53 -9.58
C ALA A 50 -10.20 -1.81 -9.51
N TYR A 51 -11.23 -2.43 -10.09
CA TYR A 51 -12.60 -1.90 -10.11
C TYR A 51 -13.55 -2.64 -9.18
N ASN A 52 -13.01 -3.45 -8.27
CA ASN A 52 -13.76 -4.21 -7.27
C ASN A 52 -14.97 -4.93 -7.88
N ARG A 53 -14.69 -5.95 -8.71
CA ARG A 53 -15.71 -6.78 -9.40
C ARG A 53 -15.75 -8.21 -8.84
N PRO A 54 -16.32 -8.46 -7.65
CA PRO A 54 -16.29 -9.77 -7.00
C PRO A 54 -16.72 -10.95 -7.87
N PRO A 55 -17.83 -10.89 -8.65
CA PRO A 55 -18.24 -12.06 -9.45
C PRO A 55 -17.21 -12.46 -10.51
N ILE A 56 -16.54 -11.47 -11.11
CA ILE A 56 -15.50 -11.71 -12.12
C ILE A 56 -14.21 -12.17 -11.46
N ILE A 57 -13.86 -11.59 -10.30
CA ILE A 57 -12.71 -12.02 -9.51
C ILE A 57 -12.86 -13.50 -9.11
N GLU A 58 -14.02 -13.88 -8.56
CA GLU A 58 -14.33 -15.26 -8.19
C GLU A 58 -14.25 -16.22 -9.37
N LEU A 59 -14.82 -15.83 -10.52
CA LEU A 59 -14.74 -16.60 -11.75
C LEU A 59 -13.29 -16.85 -12.16
N LEU A 60 -12.47 -15.80 -12.22
CA LEU A 60 -11.06 -15.88 -12.63
C LEU A 60 -10.20 -16.68 -11.64
N ILE A 61 -10.39 -16.47 -10.33
CA ILE A 61 -9.71 -17.21 -9.25
C ILE A 61 -10.04 -18.71 -9.26
N SER A 62 -11.24 -19.07 -9.73
CA SER A 62 -11.67 -20.47 -9.82
C SER A 62 -11.08 -21.24 -11.01
N MET A 63 -10.46 -20.54 -11.97
CA MET A 63 -9.93 -21.17 -13.18
C MET A 63 -8.74 -22.09 -12.88
N LYS A 64 -8.67 -23.20 -13.62
CA LYS A 64 -7.55 -24.13 -13.52
C LYS A 64 -6.25 -23.44 -13.94
N GLY A 65 -5.24 -23.49 -13.09
CA GLY A 65 -3.96 -22.83 -13.34
C GLY A 65 -4.02 -21.31 -13.15
N PHE A 66 -4.96 -20.82 -12.34
CA PHE A 66 -4.89 -19.47 -11.80
C PHE A 66 -3.58 -19.30 -11.03
N ASP A 67 -2.85 -18.24 -11.35
CA ASP A 67 -1.63 -17.82 -10.69
C ASP A 67 -1.92 -16.48 -10.00
N PRO A 68 -1.92 -16.41 -8.65
CA PRO A 68 -2.20 -15.16 -7.92
C PRO A 68 -1.12 -14.10 -8.09
N ASP A 69 0.08 -14.50 -8.54
CA ASP A 69 1.31 -13.70 -8.52
C ASP A 69 1.67 -13.15 -9.91
N VAL A 70 0.73 -13.21 -10.86
CA VAL A 70 0.84 -12.53 -12.15
C VAL A 70 1.08 -11.04 -11.94
N THR A 71 1.92 -10.44 -12.80
CA THR A 71 2.24 -9.02 -12.72
C THR A 71 1.92 -8.29 -14.01
N ASP A 72 1.53 -7.02 -13.88
CA ASP A 72 1.56 -6.05 -14.97
C ASP A 72 2.99 -5.55 -15.28
N ALA A 73 3.15 -4.69 -16.29
CA ALA A 73 4.45 -4.18 -16.72
C ALA A 73 5.20 -3.38 -15.64
N SER A 74 4.48 -2.89 -14.62
CA SER A 74 5.05 -2.17 -13.48
C SER A 74 5.33 -3.07 -12.28
N GLY A 75 5.06 -4.38 -12.38
CA GLY A 75 5.24 -5.36 -11.32
C GLY A 75 4.08 -5.40 -10.32
N TRP A 76 2.90 -4.88 -10.66
CA TRP A 76 1.74 -4.94 -9.77
C TRP A 76 1.08 -6.30 -9.82
N THR A 77 0.92 -6.93 -8.66
CA THR A 77 0.12 -8.15 -8.50
C THR A 77 -1.34 -7.80 -8.20
N PRO A 78 -2.29 -8.72 -8.44
CA PRO A 78 -3.67 -8.60 -7.95
C PRO A 78 -3.75 -8.26 -6.45
N LEU A 79 -2.87 -8.83 -5.63
CA LEU A 79 -2.83 -8.57 -4.18
C LEU A 79 -2.47 -7.12 -3.87
N MET A 80 -1.48 -6.55 -4.58
CA MET A 80 -1.10 -5.14 -4.43
C MET A 80 -2.21 -4.19 -4.87
N ILE A 81 -2.91 -4.52 -5.96
CA ILE A 81 -4.05 -3.73 -6.43
C ILE A 81 -5.17 -3.76 -5.40
N ALA A 82 -5.53 -4.94 -4.89
CA ALA A 82 -6.55 -5.08 -3.84
C ALA A 82 -6.17 -4.28 -2.58
N ALA A 83 -4.91 -4.36 -2.15
CA ALA A 83 -4.40 -3.60 -1.02
C ALA A 83 -4.44 -2.07 -1.23
N SER A 84 -4.50 -1.60 -2.48
CA SER A 84 -4.57 -0.18 -2.84
C SER A 84 -5.98 0.39 -2.96
N LEU A 85 -7.03 -0.44 -2.81
CA LEU A 85 -8.42 0.02 -2.77
C LEU A 85 -8.68 0.85 -1.52
N LYS A 86 -9.67 1.74 -1.55
CA LYS A 86 -9.99 2.63 -0.42
C LYS A 86 -10.89 1.95 0.60
N ASP A 87 -10.95 2.49 1.81
CA ASP A 87 -11.96 2.19 2.83
C ASP A 87 -12.11 0.69 3.16
N GLY A 88 -11.02 -0.08 3.01
CA GLY A 88 -11.02 -1.52 3.22
C GLY A 88 -11.78 -2.35 2.17
N GLU A 89 -12.21 -1.76 1.04
CA GLU A 89 -12.97 -2.48 -0.01
C GLU A 89 -12.23 -3.71 -0.57
N GLY A 90 -10.89 -3.70 -0.54
CA GLY A 90 -10.07 -4.80 -1.00
C GLY A 90 -9.94 -5.97 -0.04
N ASP A 91 -10.45 -5.87 1.18
CA ASP A 91 -10.20 -6.86 2.24
C ASP A 91 -10.67 -8.28 1.89
N ALA A 92 -11.85 -8.39 1.26
CA ALA A 92 -12.37 -9.68 0.83
C ALA A 92 -11.53 -10.29 -0.32
N ILE A 93 -11.05 -9.43 -1.23
CA ILE A 93 -10.20 -9.83 -2.36
C ILE A 93 -8.83 -10.28 -1.85
N VAL A 94 -8.24 -9.55 -0.89
CA VAL A 94 -7.00 -9.94 -0.20
C VAL A 94 -7.17 -11.33 0.42
N ASP A 95 -8.24 -11.57 1.17
CA ASP A 95 -8.49 -12.88 1.79
C ASP A 95 -8.64 -14.00 0.73
N GLN A 96 -9.27 -13.72 -0.40
CA GLN A 96 -9.40 -14.69 -1.50
C GLN A 96 -8.05 -15.01 -2.15
N LEU A 97 -7.23 -14.00 -2.41
CA LEU A 97 -5.90 -14.17 -3.02
C LEU A 97 -4.93 -14.90 -2.07
N LEU A 98 -4.97 -14.59 -0.77
CA LEU A 98 -4.17 -15.28 0.24
C LEU A 98 -4.55 -16.76 0.36
N ARG A 99 -5.83 -17.12 0.24
CA ARG A 99 -6.29 -18.53 0.16
C ARG A 99 -5.81 -19.26 -1.11
N LYS A 100 -5.29 -18.53 -2.08
CA LYS A 100 -4.65 -19.05 -3.29
C LYS A 100 -3.12 -18.99 -3.21
N ASP A 101 -2.57 -18.79 -2.01
CA ASP A 101 -1.13 -18.76 -1.75
C ASP A 101 -0.40 -17.58 -2.43
N ALA A 102 -1.07 -16.44 -2.61
CA ALA A 102 -0.44 -15.23 -3.13
C ALA A 102 0.79 -14.81 -2.31
N ASP A 103 1.92 -14.53 -2.98
CA ASP A 103 3.14 -14.09 -2.31
C ASP A 103 3.04 -12.62 -1.87
N VAL A 104 2.85 -12.44 -0.57
CA VAL A 104 2.76 -11.14 0.08
C VAL A 104 4.05 -10.31 0.01
N ASN A 105 5.21 -10.93 -0.29
CA ASN A 105 6.51 -10.28 -0.29
C ASN A 105 6.99 -9.84 -1.67
N MET A 106 6.19 -10.05 -2.72
CA MET A 106 6.46 -9.47 -4.03
C MET A 106 6.57 -7.94 -3.96
N LYS A 107 7.27 -7.38 -4.94
CA LYS A 107 7.50 -5.94 -5.05
C LYS A 107 7.27 -5.46 -6.46
N THR A 108 6.70 -4.28 -6.58
CA THR A 108 6.66 -3.54 -7.85
C THR A 108 8.06 -3.16 -8.32
N SER A 109 8.16 -2.67 -9.55
CA SER A 109 9.37 -2.05 -10.12
C SER A 109 9.90 -0.86 -9.29
N THR A 110 9.05 -0.24 -8.46
CA THR A 110 9.42 0.81 -7.51
C THR A 110 9.82 0.29 -6.13
N GLY A 111 9.90 -1.03 -5.95
CA GLY A 111 10.29 -1.68 -4.70
C GLY A 111 9.18 -1.73 -3.64
N GLN A 112 7.94 -1.36 -3.96
CA GLN A 112 6.82 -1.34 -3.02
C GLN A 112 6.14 -2.71 -2.96
N ASN A 113 5.83 -3.18 -1.75
CA ASN A 113 4.96 -4.34 -1.53
C ASN A 113 3.54 -3.93 -1.14
N ALA A 114 2.64 -4.89 -0.96
CA ALA A 114 1.23 -4.65 -0.66
C ALA A 114 1.00 -3.75 0.58
N ILE A 115 1.81 -3.89 1.65
CA ILE A 115 1.66 -3.06 2.86
C ILE A 115 1.90 -1.58 2.57
N HIS A 116 2.79 -1.21 1.64
CA HIS A 116 2.99 0.20 1.28
C HIS A 116 1.70 0.84 0.77
N PHE A 117 0.96 0.11 -0.08
CA PHE A 117 -0.27 0.60 -0.69
C PHE A 117 -1.41 0.69 0.33
N ALA A 118 -1.62 -0.37 1.12
CA ALA A 118 -2.62 -0.38 2.18
C ALA A 118 -2.38 0.74 3.22
N THR A 119 -1.11 0.96 3.60
CA THR A 119 -0.73 2.04 4.51
C THR A 119 -1.05 3.42 3.92
N SER A 120 -0.76 3.62 2.63
CA SER A 120 -1.05 4.89 1.94
C SER A 120 -2.54 5.18 1.78
N LYS A 121 -3.40 4.16 1.93
CA LYS A 121 -4.87 4.30 1.95
C LYS A 121 -5.45 4.39 3.36
N ASN A 122 -4.61 4.35 4.39
CA ASN A 122 -5.04 4.27 5.78
C ASN A 122 -5.89 3.00 6.09
N ASN A 123 -5.69 1.90 5.36
CA ASN A 123 -6.46 0.67 5.54
C ASN A 123 -5.85 -0.20 6.64
N ILE A 124 -6.23 0.07 7.89
CA ILE A 124 -5.71 -0.63 9.07
C ILE A 124 -5.99 -2.14 9.02
N SER A 125 -7.18 -2.55 8.60
CA SER A 125 -7.56 -3.97 8.51
C SER A 125 -6.71 -4.72 7.48
N THR A 126 -6.50 -4.14 6.30
CA THR A 126 -5.65 -4.71 5.26
C THR A 126 -4.20 -4.83 5.71
N VAL A 127 -3.64 -3.79 6.35
CA VAL A 127 -2.25 -3.85 6.88
C VAL A 127 -2.12 -4.98 7.91
N ARG A 128 -3.09 -5.12 8.83
CA ARG A 128 -3.10 -6.20 9.82
C ARG A 128 -3.11 -7.58 9.17
N LYS A 129 -4.01 -7.82 8.21
CA LYS A 129 -4.08 -9.08 7.45
C LYS A 129 -2.76 -9.43 6.76
N LEU A 130 -2.12 -8.45 6.12
CA LEU A 130 -0.85 -8.65 5.44
C LEU A 130 0.27 -8.99 6.44
N LEU A 131 0.32 -8.34 7.60
CA LEU A 131 1.28 -8.65 8.67
C LEU A 131 1.08 -10.05 9.26
N GLU A 132 -0.16 -10.44 9.51
CA GLU A 132 -0.53 -11.79 9.98
C GLU A 132 -0.02 -12.87 9.03
N ASN A 133 -0.10 -12.60 7.72
CA ASN A 133 0.41 -13.45 6.63
C ASN A 133 1.89 -13.20 6.29
N LYS A 134 2.67 -12.59 7.20
CA LYS A 134 4.12 -12.42 7.12
C LYS A 134 4.61 -11.53 5.98
N CYS A 135 3.79 -10.58 5.53
CA CYS A 135 4.26 -9.50 4.67
C CYS A 135 5.24 -8.61 5.44
N SER A 136 6.42 -8.37 4.88
CA SER A 136 7.44 -7.55 5.55
C SER A 136 7.10 -6.05 5.54
N ALA A 137 6.99 -5.44 6.72
CA ALA A 137 6.93 -3.98 6.88
C ALA A 137 8.32 -3.30 6.95
N ARG A 138 9.38 -4.03 6.58
CA ARG A 138 10.78 -3.60 6.63
C ARG A 138 11.40 -3.40 5.25
N VAL A 139 10.58 -3.49 4.20
CA VAL A 139 10.99 -3.26 2.80
C VAL A 139 11.01 -1.77 2.53
N LYS A 140 12.11 -1.27 1.97
CA LYS A 140 12.21 0.10 1.46
C LYS A 140 11.81 0.14 -0.01
N ASP A 141 11.00 1.13 -0.38
CA ASP A 141 10.74 1.47 -1.77
C ASP A 141 11.95 2.20 -2.42
N LYS A 142 11.83 2.58 -3.69
CA LYS A 142 12.89 3.26 -4.46
C LYS A 142 13.26 4.64 -3.90
N ARG A 143 12.39 5.26 -3.10
CA ARG A 143 12.68 6.49 -2.35
C ARG A 143 13.28 6.19 -0.97
N GLY A 144 13.60 4.93 -0.67
CA GLY A 144 14.09 4.52 0.64
C GLY A 144 13.01 4.48 1.72
N GLN A 145 11.74 4.67 1.36
CA GLN A 145 10.65 4.78 2.34
C GLN A 145 10.13 3.40 2.72
N LEU A 146 9.95 3.23 4.03
CA LEU A 146 9.21 2.12 4.63
C LEU A 146 7.72 2.45 4.70
N PRO A 147 6.84 1.45 4.93
CA PRO A 147 5.45 1.71 5.29
C PRO A 147 5.31 2.65 6.49
N LEU A 148 6.20 2.59 7.48
CA LEU A 148 6.16 3.49 8.64
C LEU A 148 6.27 4.97 8.24
N HIS A 149 7.05 5.31 7.21
CA HIS A 149 7.12 6.68 6.68
C HIS A 149 5.77 7.10 6.08
N ARG A 150 5.10 6.19 5.36
CA ARG A 150 3.77 6.45 4.78
C ARG A 150 2.72 6.63 5.88
N ALA A 151 2.74 5.79 6.92
CA ALA A 151 1.82 5.88 8.05
C ALA A 151 1.96 7.21 8.81
N ALA A 152 3.20 7.67 8.99
CA ALA A 152 3.51 8.97 9.55
C ALA A 152 3.01 10.12 8.67
N ALA A 153 3.28 10.06 7.36
CA ALA A 153 2.87 11.09 6.39
C ALA A 153 1.35 11.21 6.22
N VAL A 154 0.57 10.14 6.47
CA VAL A 154 -0.91 10.22 6.50
C VAL A 154 -1.48 10.53 7.90
N GLY A 155 -0.61 10.62 8.92
CA GLY A 155 -0.99 10.95 10.29
C GLY A 155 -1.74 9.85 11.04
N SER A 156 -1.65 8.60 10.57
CA SER A 156 -2.43 7.50 11.14
C SER A 156 -1.74 6.91 12.37
N VAL A 157 -2.13 7.38 13.54
CA VAL A 157 -1.68 6.85 14.84
C VAL A 157 -1.88 5.33 14.95
N PRO A 158 -3.03 4.75 14.54
CA PRO A 158 -3.19 3.30 14.58
C PRO A 158 -2.19 2.54 13.69
N LEU A 159 -1.90 3.04 12.48
CA LEU A 159 -0.93 2.41 11.59
C LEU A 159 0.50 2.57 12.09
N VAL A 160 0.86 3.73 12.65
CA VAL A 160 2.17 3.93 13.28
C VAL A 160 2.40 2.88 14.38
N LYS A 161 1.44 2.74 15.31
CA LYS A 161 1.52 1.72 16.38
C LYS A 161 1.61 0.31 15.81
N LEU A 162 0.71 -0.04 14.90
CA LEU A 162 0.64 -1.36 14.28
C LEU A 162 1.98 -1.74 13.59
N LEU A 163 2.57 -0.83 12.83
CA LEU A 163 3.82 -1.08 12.10
C LEU A 163 5.04 -1.18 13.03
N ILE A 164 5.06 -0.47 14.15
CA ILE A 164 6.11 -0.58 15.17
C ILE A 164 5.96 -1.89 15.95
N GLU A 165 4.79 -2.12 16.51
CA GLU A 165 4.53 -3.19 17.47
C GLU A 165 4.47 -4.57 16.80
N GLU A 166 3.73 -4.69 15.69
CA GLU A 166 3.53 -5.96 14.99
C GLU A 166 4.44 -6.05 13.76
N GLY A 167 4.56 -4.96 13.00
CA GLY A 167 5.40 -4.91 11.79
C GLY A 167 6.91 -4.88 12.06
N LYS A 168 7.33 -4.66 13.32
CA LYS A 168 8.73 -4.52 13.72
C LYS A 168 9.51 -3.56 12.81
N SER A 169 8.85 -2.50 12.36
CA SER A 169 9.43 -1.52 11.46
C SER A 169 10.53 -0.74 12.19
N PRO A 170 11.71 -0.54 11.59
CA PRO A 170 12.79 0.22 12.23
C PRO A 170 12.40 1.69 12.37
N LEU A 171 12.28 2.15 13.61
CA LEU A 171 11.74 3.46 13.99
C LEU A 171 12.51 4.63 13.38
N ASN A 172 13.85 4.57 13.42
CA ASN A 172 14.76 5.65 13.00
C ASN A 172 15.39 5.41 11.62
N ALA A 173 14.84 4.49 10.82
CA ALA A 173 15.30 4.34 9.44
C ALA A 173 15.02 5.62 8.65
N THR A 174 15.95 5.99 7.79
CA THR A 174 15.82 7.15 6.91
C THR A 174 15.47 6.74 5.48
N ASP A 175 14.74 7.61 4.79
CA ASP A 175 14.58 7.57 3.34
C ASP A 175 15.81 8.17 2.62
N VAL A 176 15.73 8.32 1.28
CA VAL A 176 16.87 8.83 0.48
C VAL A 176 17.21 10.29 0.78
N ASP A 177 16.28 11.05 1.35
CA ASP A 177 16.46 12.46 1.71
C ASP A 177 16.96 12.58 3.16
N GLY A 178 17.22 11.47 3.85
CA GLY A 178 17.63 11.44 5.25
C GLY A 178 16.46 11.60 6.23
N LEU A 179 15.22 11.65 5.74
CA LEU A 179 14.04 11.88 6.58
C LEU A 179 13.62 10.58 7.27
N THR A 180 13.39 10.64 8.58
CA THR A 180 12.77 9.56 9.37
C THR A 180 11.25 9.65 9.33
N ALA A 181 10.54 8.64 9.84
CA ALA A 181 9.09 8.72 10.02
C ALA A 181 8.66 9.94 10.87
N LEU A 182 9.47 10.36 11.86
CA LEU A 182 9.19 11.55 12.66
C LEU A 182 9.21 12.83 11.80
N HIS A 183 10.16 12.95 10.87
CA HIS A 183 10.21 14.08 9.94
C HIS A 183 8.92 14.16 9.11
N HIS A 184 8.50 13.03 8.52
CA HIS A 184 7.27 12.96 7.71
C HIS A 184 6.01 13.30 8.53
N ALA A 185 5.89 12.82 9.77
CA ALA A 185 4.75 13.16 10.61
C ALA A 185 4.70 14.66 10.92
N ILE A 186 5.84 15.28 11.23
CA ILE A 186 5.88 16.71 11.59
C ILE A 186 5.69 17.60 10.35
N SER A 187 6.35 17.30 9.23
CA SER A 187 6.26 18.10 8.00
C SER A 187 4.84 18.15 7.43
N GLU A 188 4.10 17.06 7.57
CA GLU A 188 2.68 16.96 7.15
C GLU A 188 1.69 17.48 8.21
N GLY A 189 2.19 18.00 9.34
CA GLY A 189 1.36 18.62 10.38
C GLY A 189 0.69 17.63 11.34
N HIS A 190 1.09 16.36 11.34
CA HIS A 190 0.48 15.28 12.10
C HIS A 190 1.07 15.14 13.51
N GLY A 191 0.80 16.13 14.37
CA GLY A 191 1.36 16.22 15.73
C GLY A 191 1.14 14.97 16.60
N GLU A 192 -0.04 14.36 16.60
CA GLU A 192 -0.29 13.16 17.42
C GLU A 192 0.47 11.92 16.90
N ALA A 193 0.66 11.80 15.58
CA ALA A 193 1.50 10.76 15.01
C ALA A 193 2.98 10.99 15.37
N ALA A 194 3.44 12.25 15.34
CA ALA A 194 4.78 12.63 15.78
C ALA A 194 5.01 12.30 17.27
N LEU A 195 4.07 12.67 18.14
CA LEU A 195 4.11 12.32 19.57
C LEU A 195 4.10 10.81 19.79
N THR A 196 3.32 10.06 19.01
CA THR A 196 3.33 8.59 19.07
C THR A 196 4.70 8.01 18.71
N LEU A 197 5.38 8.56 17.69
CA LEU A 197 6.74 8.16 17.33
C LEU A 197 7.75 8.52 18.42
N LEU A 198 7.64 9.72 19.00
CA LEU A 198 8.50 10.17 20.11
C LEU A 198 8.34 9.28 21.35
N ARG A 199 7.10 8.96 21.75
CA ARG A 199 6.82 8.02 22.84
C ARG A 199 7.38 6.62 22.58
N ALA A 200 7.51 6.23 21.31
CA ALA A 200 8.14 4.97 20.91
C ALA A 200 9.69 5.04 20.88
N GLY A 201 10.30 6.19 21.16
CA GLY A 201 11.75 6.40 21.19
C GLY A 201 12.35 6.90 19.88
N ALA A 202 11.59 7.65 19.07
CA ALA A 202 12.14 8.23 17.84
C ALA A 202 13.23 9.27 18.16
N GLU A 203 14.33 9.24 17.39
CA GLU A 203 15.44 10.19 17.51
C GLU A 203 15.00 11.60 17.06
N ALA A 204 14.72 12.47 18.03
CA ALA A 204 14.30 13.86 17.77
C ALA A 204 15.44 14.76 17.27
N ASP A 205 16.69 14.40 17.57
CA ASP A 205 17.93 15.09 17.20
C ASP A 205 18.50 14.63 15.84
N LYS A 206 17.87 13.63 15.21
CA LYS A 206 18.26 13.19 13.87
C LYS A 206 18.03 14.33 12.87
N ARG A 207 19.10 14.70 12.16
CA ARG A 207 19.05 15.65 11.05
C ARG A 207 18.89 14.94 9.71
N ASP A 208 18.09 15.54 8.84
CA ASP A 208 17.95 15.14 7.44
C ASP A 208 19.20 15.51 6.61
N SER A 209 19.16 15.28 5.29
CA SER A 209 20.29 15.59 4.41
C SER A 209 20.54 17.09 4.22
N ASN A 210 19.56 17.95 4.55
CA ASN A 210 19.70 19.40 4.55
C ASN A 210 20.17 19.94 5.92
N GLY A 211 20.41 19.05 6.89
CA GLY A 211 20.80 19.42 8.24
C GLY A 211 19.64 19.89 9.11
N GLN A 212 18.38 19.65 8.73
CA GLN A 212 17.20 20.08 9.48
C GLN A 212 16.73 19.00 10.45
N LEU A 213 16.29 19.42 11.64
CA LEU A 213 15.60 18.56 12.61
C LEU A 213 14.14 18.39 12.20
N ALA A 214 13.52 17.29 12.62
CA ALA A 214 12.10 17.05 12.35
C ALA A 214 11.20 18.21 12.83
N ILE A 215 11.46 18.78 14.01
CA ILE A 215 10.68 19.91 14.57
C ILE A 215 10.81 21.21 13.76
N GLU A 216 11.92 21.37 13.02
CA GLU A 216 12.17 22.52 12.15
C GLU A 216 11.37 22.46 10.85
N LEU A 217 10.85 21.28 10.49
CA LEU A 217 10.01 21.06 9.31
C LEU A 217 8.52 21.31 9.55
N SER A 218 8.11 21.67 10.77
CA SER A 218 6.69 21.91 11.10
C SER A 218 6.05 22.95 10.16
N PRO A 219 4.88 22.67 9.57
CA PRO A 219 4.27 23.54 8.57
C PRO A 219 3.75 24.87 9.16
N ASP A 220 3.43 24.87 10.46
CA ASP A 220 3.01 26.07 11.17
C ASP A 220 3.44 26.05 12.66
N SER A 221 3.25 27.19 13.33
CA SER A 221 3.61 27.39 14.73
C SER A 221 2.67 26.68 15.72
N LYS A 222 1.44 26.34 15.32
CA LYS A 222 0.47 25.66 16.18
C LYS A 222 0.86 24.19 16.35
N VAL A 223 1.17 23.51 15.25
CA VAL A 223 1.64 22.11 15.28
C VAL A 223 2.94 22.02 16.08
N ARG A 224 3.91 22.91 15.79
CA ARG A 224 5.18 22.97 16.53
C ARG A 224 4.94 23.16 18.02
N LYS A 225 4.13 24.16 18.40
CA LYS A 225 3.82 24.45 19.81
C LYS A 225 3.15 23.26 20.49
N TYR A 226 2.18 22.64 19.84
CA TYR A 226 1.48 21.47 20.36
C TYR A 226 2.43 20.30 20.64
N ILE A 227 3.35 19.99 19.72
CA ILE A 227 4.35 18.92 19.92
C ILE A 227 5.28 19.28 21.08
N LEU A 228 5.84 20.50 21.10
CA LEU A 228 6.77 20.94 22.15
C LEU A 228 6.12 20.90 23.55
N GLU A 229 4.94 21.50 23.72
CA GLU A 229 4.25 21.56 25.01
C GLU A 229 3.81 20.17 25.50
N THR A 230 3.45 19.27 24.57
CA THR A 230 3.05 17.91 24.93
C THR A 230 4.26 17.05 25.26
N ALA A 231 5.34 17.14 24.48
CA ALA A 231 6.59 16.46 24.76
C ALA A 231 7.17 16.89 26.13
N GLU A 232 7.19 18.20 26.42
CA GLU A 232 7.63 18.72 27.72
C GLU A 232 6.78 18.16 28.87
N ARG A 233 5.45 18.16 28.73
CA ARG A 233 4.54 17.60 29.74
C ARG A 233 4.76 16.10 29.98
N GLU A 234 5.16 15.38 28.94
CA GLU A 234 5.44 13.95 28.97
C GLU A 234 6.89 13.62 29.33
N GLY A 235 7.74 14.63 29.56
CA GLY A 235 9.16 14.44 29.90
C GLY A 235 10.00 13.93 28.72
N ILE A 236 9.55 14.13 27.49
CA ILE A 236 10.31 13.83 26.28
C ILE A 236 11.20 15.03 25.96
N GLU A 237 12.51 14.84 26.08
CA GLU A 237 13.48 15.86 25.71
C GLU A 237 13.54 16.01 24.19
N LEU A 238 13.39 17.25 23.72
CA LEU A 238 13.56 17.63 22.33
C LEU A 238 14.77 18.59 22.22
N PRO A 239 15.55 18.49 21.13
CA PRO A 239 16.73 19.33 20.89
C PRO A 239 16.41 20.81 20.65
#